data_AF-A0A5P9F1U3-F1
#
_entry.id   AF-A0A5P9F1U3-F1
#
_cell.length_a   1.000
_cell.length_b   1.000
_cell.length_c   1.000
_cell.angle_alpha   90.00
_cell.angle_beta   90.00
_cell.angle_gamma   90.00
#
_symmetry.space_group_name_H-M   'P 1'
#
loop_
_entity.id
_entity.type
_entity.pdbx_description
1 polymer ?
#
loop_
_entity_poly.entity_id
_entity_poly.type
_entity_poly.pdbx_seq_one_letter_code
_entity_poly.pdbx_strand_id
1 'polypeptide(L)'
;MIEEVFPHVGEILLERILNEEKSLVANILNIEQNKIRAVYRQLPLEFYDAPVIFDGFSTLDLGVLLTGGQVVPIEVKLGRYGLARASVNTMLSPCSISAHTSENRVSGKLFAILNRNFSTKLTEIISDAELCTRINGEVHPITDIWVIVARNSVIYSWQKLPPDFNGKQRVISIESICSSYGEHRFNELVGDIFSGVNYYNMWFPQ
;
A
#
# COMPACT_ATOMS: atom_id res chain seq x y z
N MET A 1 -5.90 14.16 -14.67
CA MET A 1 -7.34 14.00 -14.97
C MET A 1 -8.08 13.66 -13.69
N ILE A 2 -9.34 14.07 -13.49
CA ILE A 2 -10.07 13.80 -12.25
C ILE A 2 -10.15 12.29 -11.92
N GLU A 3 -10.13 11.45 -12.95
CA GLU A 3 -10.16 9.99 -12.85
C GLU A 3 -8.87 9.43 -12.24
N GLU A 4 -7.77 10.16 -12.34
CA GLU A 4 -6.52 9.85 -11.63
C GLU A 4 -6.58 10.30 -10.17
N VAL A 5 -7.37 11.33 -9.86
CA VAL A 5 -7.46 11.95 -8.54
C VAL A 5 -8.48 11.24 -7.64
N PHE A 6 -9.70 11.00 -8.09
CA PHE A 6 -10.81 10.62 -7.20
C PHE A 6 -10.85 9.16 -6.71
N PRO A 7 -10.26 8.15 -7.38
CA PRO A 7 -10.05 6.86 -6.74
C PRO A 7 -8.80 6.82 -5.84
N HIS A 8 -7.87 7.78 -6.00
CA HIS A 8 -6.54 7.70 -5.40
C HIS A 8 -6.11 8.94 -4.60
N VAL A 9 -7.05 9.80 -4.20
CA VAL A 9 -6.73 11.09 -3.56
C VAL A 9 -5.98 10.89 -2.25
N GLY A 10 -6.30 9.84 -1.50
CA GLY A 10 -5.62 9.51 -0.24
C GLY A 10 -4.18 9.10 -0.48
N GLU A 11 -3.94 8.28 -1.49
CA GLU A 11 -2.63 7.78 -1.90
C GLU A 11 -1.76 8.91 -2.47
N ILE A 12 -2.32 9.76 -3.34
CA ILE A 12 -1.63 10.95 -3.88
C ILE A 12 -1.21 11.90 -2.74
N LEU A 13 -2.12 12.17 -1.81
CA LEU A 13 -1.86 13.04 -0.67
C LEU A 13 -0.74 12.49 0.21
N LEU A 14 -0.81 11.20 0.55
CA LEU A 14 0.21 10.53 1.36
C LEU A 14 1.56 10.43 0.63
N GLU A 15 1.58 10.13 -0.67
CA GLU A 15 2.82 10.13 -1.47
C GLU A 15 3.52 11.49 -1.39
N ARG A 16 2.79 12.59 -1.58
CA ARG A 16 3.36 13.94 -1.53
C ARG A 16 3.85 14.30 -0.13
N ILE A 17 3.01 14.12 0.89
CA ILE A 17 3.38 14.38 2.29
C ILE A 17 4.66 13.62 2.68
N LEU A 18 4.70 12.32 2.38
CA LEU A 18 5.81 11.46 2.81
C LEU A 18 7.09 11.67 1.99
N ASN A 19 7.00 12.19 0.76
CA ASN A 19 8.17 12.62 -0.01
C ASN A 19 8.72 13.97 0.47
N GLU A 20 7.85 14.92 0.84
CA GLU A 20 8.27 16.22 1.38
C GLU A 20 8.83 16.08 2.80
N GLU A 21 8.19 15.27 3.65
CA GLU A 21 8.56 15.07 5.05
C GLU A 21 9.03 13.64 5.31
N LYS A 22 10.20 13.29 4.76
CA LYS A 22 10.82 11.97 4.96
C LYS A 22 11.06 11.60 6.43
N SER A 23 11.13 12.59 7.32
CA SER A 23 11.20 12.40 8.77
C SER A 23 9.99 11.62 9.30
N LEU A 24 8.79 11.82 8.74
CA LEU A 24 7.59 11.08 9.11
C LEU A 24 7.72 9.60 8.76
N VAL A 25 8.22 9.30 7.56
CA VAL A 25 8.48 7.92 7.13
C VAL A 25 9.55 7.28 8.03
N ALA A 26 10.62 8.00 8.34
CA ALA A 26 11.69 7.56 9.20
C ALA A 26 11.16 7.16 10.59
N ASN A 27 10.28 7.99 11.17
CA ASN A 27 9.62 7.72 12.45
C ASN A 27 8.70 6.50 12.38
N ILE A 28 7.88 6.38 11.33
CA ILE A 28 6.98 5.23 11.11
C ILE A 28 7.79 3.92 11.07
N LEU A 29 8.90 3.92 10.34
CA LEU A 29 9.74 2.76 10.09
C LEU A 29 10.81 2.54 11.16
N ASN A 30 10.99 3.48 12.09
CA ASN A 30 12.08 3.50 13.08
C ASN A 30 13.45 3.28 12.42
N ILE A 31 13.73 4.08 11.39
CA ILE A 31 15.00 4.08 10.64
C ILE A 31 15.54 5.50 10.52
N GLU A 32 16.80 5.65 10.10
CA GLU A 32 17.36 6.96 9.79
C GLU A 32 16.74 7.55 8.52
N GLN A 33 16.49 8.87 8.52
CA GLN A 33 15.89 9.58 7.38
C GLN A 33 16.73 9.44 6.10
N ASN A 34 18.06 9.40 6.23
CA ASN A 34 18.99 9.22 5.10
C ASN A 34 18.80 7.88 4.36
N LYS A 35 18.10 6.90 4.95
CA LYS A 35 17.81 5.62 4.33
C LYS A 35 16.65 5.68 3.35
N ILE A 36 15.86 6.76 3.34
CA ILE A 36 14.66 6.90 2.51
C ILE A 36 14.98 7.65 1.21
N ARG A 37 14.87 6.96 0.08
CA ARG A 37 15.12 7.52 -1.24
C ARG A 37 13.91 8.30 -1.74
N ALA A 38 12.75 7.65 -1.83
CA ALA A 38 11.50 8.24 -2.29
C ALA A 38 10.31 7.35 -1.92
N VAL A 39 9.10 7.91 -1.98
CA VAL A 39 7.84 7.19 -1.90
C VAL A 39 7.19 7.19 -3.27
N TYR A 40 6.68 6.04 -3.70
CA TYR A 40 6.01 5.85 -4.98
C TYR A 40 4.63 5.25 -4.77
N ARG A 41 3.66 5.67 -5.58
CA ARG A 41 2.32 5.10 -5.60
C ARG A 41 2.12 4.03 -6.65
N GLN A 42 1.08 3.21 -6.46
CA GLN A 42 0.57 2.25 -7.45
C GLN A 42 1.64 1.29 -7.99
N LEU A 43 2.29 0.57 -7.08
CA LEU A 43 3.40 -0.30 -7.42
C LEU A 43 2.93 -1.73 -7.68
N PRO A 44 3.14 -2.29 -8.89
CA PRO A 44 2.68 -3.64 -9.22
C PRO A 44 3.47 -4.68 -8.42
N LEU A 45 2.83 -5.77 -8.05
CA LEU A 45 3.49 -6.90 -7.40
C LEU A 45 3.87 -7.98 -8.40
N GLU A 46 5.01 -8.62 -8.17
CA GLU A 46 5.44 -9.81 -8.88
C GLU A 46 6.26 -10.72 -7.98
N PHE A 47 6.27 -12.02 -8.27
CA PHE A 47 7.30 -12.92 -7.77
C PHE A 47 8.35 -13.03 -8.85
N TYR A 48 9.52 -12.42 -8.62
CA TYR A 48 10.57 -12.40 -9.64
C TYR A 48 11.08 -13.82 -9.91
N ASP A 49 11.24 -14.18 -11.18
CA ASP A 49 11.62 -15.52 -11.65
C ASP A 49 10.65 -16.69 -11.32
N ALA A 50 9.46 -16.41 -10.80
CA ALA A 50 8.42 -17.44 -10.60
C ALA A 50 7.40 -17.47 -11.76
N PRO A 51 6.92 -18.66 -12.17
CA PRO A 51 5.93 -18.80 -13.24
C PRO A 51 4.50 -18.55 -12.71
N VAL A 52 4.30 -17.44 -12.00
CA VAL A 52 3.00 -17.02 -11.44
C VAL A 52 2.69 -15.59 -11.83
N ILE A 53 1.41 -15.26 -11.94
CA ILE A 53 0.96 -13.92 -12.30
C ILE A 53 0.01 -13.45 -11.22
N PHE A 54 0.26 -12.29 -10.62
CA PHE A 54 -0.76 -11.68 -9.78
C PHE A 54 -1.92 -11.17 -10.64
N ASP A 55 -3.16 -11.35 -10.15
CA ASP A 55 -4.28 -10.68 -10.79
C ASP A 55 -4.07 -9.16 -10.76
N GLY A 56 -4.46 -8.45 -11.82
CA GLY A 56 -4.16 -7.03 -12.07
C GLY A 56 -4.65 -6.03 -11.00
N PHE A 57 -5.33 -6.53 -9.97
CA PHE A 57 -5.74 -5.78 -8.77
C PHE A 57 -4.69 -5.81 -7.65
N SER A 58 -3.59 -6.56 -7.78
CA SER A 58 -2.54 -6.69 -6.75
C SER A 58 -1.47 -5.60 -6.92
N THR A 59 -1.90 -4.35 -6.80
CA THR A 59 -1.02 -3.17 -6.86
C THR A 59 -0.95 -2.58 -5.45
N LEU A 60 0.26 -2.30 -4.96
CA LEU A 60 0.45 -1.60 -3.69
C LEU A 60 -0.06 -0.17 -3.81
N ASP A 61 -0.76 0.30 -2.78
CA ASP A 61 -1.18 1.69 -2.70
C ASP A 61 0.07 2.61 -2.75
N LEU A 62 1.07 2.31 -1.91
CA LEU A 62 2.32 3.06 -1.78
C LEU A 62 3.52 2.13 -1.48
N GLY A 63 4.73 2.56 -1.81
CA GLY A 63 5.98 1.91 -1.40
C GLY A 63 7.11 2.92 -1.15
N VAL A 64 7.82 2.71 -0.05
CA VAL A 64 9.01 3.50 0.33
C VAL A 64 10.24 2.81 -0.23
N LEU A 65 10.85 3.40 -1.25
CA LEU A 65 12.14 2.94 -1.76
C LEU A 65 13.24 3.35 -0.79
N LEU A 66 13.93 2.36 -0.25
CA LEU A 66 15.11 2.55 0.59
C LEU A 66 16.37 2.71 -0.25
N THR A 67 17.39 3.36 0.31
CA THR A 67 18.72 3.50 -0.30
C THR A 67 19.39 2.16 -0.60
N GLY A 68 19.05 1.10 0.15
CA GLY A 68 19.51 -0.27 -0.11
C GLY A 68 18.79 -0.99 -1.26
N GLY A 69 17.86 -0.32 -1.96
CA GLY A 69 17.13 -0.89 -3.10
C GLY A 69 15.89 -1.70 -2.75
N GLN A 70 15.63 -1.96 -1.47
CA GLN A 70 14.40 -2.60 -0.98
C GLN A 70 13.24 -1.60 -0.89
N VAL A 71 12.01 -2.11 -1.02
CA VAL A 71 10.77 -1.33 -0.89
C VAL A 71 9.99 -1.76 0.34
N VAL A 72 9.68 -0.81 1.22
CA VAL A 72 8.74 -1.02 2.32
C VAL A 72 7.33 -0.67 1.85
N PRO A 73 6.40 -1.65 1.76
CA PRO A 73 5.06 -1.40 1.26
C PRO A 73 4.22 -0.67 2.31
N ILE A 74 3.38 0.23 1.84
CA ILE A 74 2.39 0.96 2.63
C ILE A 74 1.02 0.73 1.99
N GLU A 75 0.07 0.26 2.79
CA GLU A 75 -1.30 0.00 2.38
C GLU A 75 -2.26 0.98 3.05
N VAL A 76 -3.13 1.61 2.26
CA VAL A 76 -3.97 2.73 2.67
C VAL A 76 -5.41 2.25 2.82
N LYS A 77 -5.96 2.40 4.04
CA LYS A 77 -7.31 1.91 4.41
C LYS A 77 -8.09 3.00 5.14
N LEU A 78 -8.57 3.96 4.36
CA LEU A 78 -9.29 5.15 4.85
C LEU A 78 -10.82 4.98 4.90
N GLY A 79 -11.33 3.80 4.53
CA GLY A 79 -12.74 3.46 4.67
C GLY A 79 -13.19 3.44 6.14
N ARG A 80 -14.49 3.67 6.37
CA ARG A 80 -15.10 3.54 7.71
C ARG A 80 -15.70 2.15 7.96
N TYR A 81 -15.91 1.38 6.90
CA TYR A 81 -16.58 0.08 6.91
C TYR A 81 -15.68 -0.98 6.24
N GLY A 82 -15.98 -2.26 6.47
CA GLY A 82 -15.22 -3.38 5.89
C GLY A 82 -13.83 -3.61 6.51
N LEU A 83 -13.49 -2.85 7.55
CA LEU A 83 -12.21 -2.94 8.29
C LEU A 83 -12.39 -3.51 9.70
N ALA A 84 -13.56 -4.05 10.04
CA ALA A 84 -13.72 -4.82 11.28
C ALA A 84 -12.83 -6.07 11.25
N ARG A 85 -12.39 -6.57 12.42
CA ARG A 85 -11.52 -7.75 12.54
C ARG A 85 -11.96 -8.91 11.64
N ALA A 86 -13.24 -9.29 11.69
CA ALA A 86 -13.75 -10.39 10.89
C ALA A 86 -13.57 -10.16 9.38
N SER A 87 -13.86 -8.95 8.90
CA SER A 87 -13.66 -8.59 7.49
C SER A 87 -12.19 -8.62 7.10
N VAL A 88 -11.31 -8.08 7.95
CA VAL A 88 -9.85 -8.06 7.72
C VAL A 88 -9.29 -9.48 7.70
N ASN A 89 -9.72 -10.35 8.60
CA ASN A 89 -9.27 -11.74 8.62
C ASN A 89 -9.67 -12.49 7.34
N THR A 90 -10.81 -12.17 6.74
CA THR A 90 -11.15 -12.67 5.39
C THR A 90 -10.21 -12.14 4.31
N MET A 91 -9.60 -10.97 4.49
CA MET A 91 -8.56 -10.44 3.60
C MET A 91 -7.17 -11.05 3.86
N LEU A 92 -6.98 -11.68 5.02
CA LEU A 92 -5.77 -12.40 5.41
C LEU A 92 -5.84 -13.89 5.05
N SER A 93 -6.96 -14.36 4.50
CA SER A 93 -7.08 -15.73 4.00
C SER A 93 -5.93 -16.06 3.04
N PRO A 94 -5.34 -17.27 3.13
CA PRO A 94 -4.17 -17.62 2.33
C PRO A 94 -4.35 -17.39 0.83
N CYS A 95 -3.35 -16.79 0.19
CA CYS A 95 -3.30 -16.70 -1.26
C CYS A 95 -3.06 -18.09 -1.86
N SER A 96 -3.72 -18.36 -2.97
CA SER A 96 -3.67 -19.64 -3.66
C SER A 96 -3.63 -19.44 -5.17
N ILE A 97 -3.22 -20.48 -5.89
CA ILE A 97 -3.37 -20.48 -7.34
C ILE A 97 -4.84 -20.60 -7.70
N SER A 98 -5.33 -19.67 -8.53
CA SER A 98 -6.68 -19.70 -9.08
C SER A 98 -6.92 -21.00 -9.83
N ALA A 99 -7.98 -21.71 -9.45
CA ALA A 99 -8.35 -22.97 -10.08
C ALA A 99 -9.09 -22.80 -11.43
N HIS A 100 -9.47 -21.56 -11.78
CA HIS A 100 -10.34 -21.26 -12.92
C HIS A 100 -9.60 -20.78 -14.16
N THR A 101 -8.27 -20.65 -14.10
CA THR A 101 -7.45 -20.13 -15.20
C THR A 101 -6.36 -21.12 -15.57
N SER A 102 -6.05 -21.22 -16.87
CA SER A 102 -4.91 -22.01 -17.37
C SER A 102 -3.56 -21.40 -17.00
N GLU A 103 -3.55 -20.12 -16.63
CA GLU A 103 -2.40 -19.40 -16.11
C GLU A 103 -2.33 -19.59 -14.59
N ASN A 104 -1.12 -19.77 -14.04
CA ASN A 104 -0.85 -19.87 -12.59
C ASN A 104 -1.10 -18.51 -11.90
N ARG A 105 -2.35 -18.06 -11.86
CA ARG A 105 -2.73 -16.78 -11.30
C ARG A 105 -2.81 -16.86 -9.79
N VAL A 106 -2.18 -15.92 -9.10
CA VAL A 106 -2.27 -15.80 -7.64
C VAL A 106 -3.57 -15.10 -7.30
N SER A 107 -4.51 -15.87 -6.76
CA SER A 107 -5.73 -15.36 -6.12
C SER A 107 -5.44 -15.02 -4.66
N GLY A 108 -5.88 -13.85 -4.22
CA GLY A 108 -5.63 -13.37 -2.87
C GLY A 108 -5.87 -11.89 -2.75
N LYS A 109 -5.95 -11.40 -1.51
CA LYS A 109 -6.00 -9.96 -1.25
C LYS A 109 -4.64 -9.47 -0.80
N LEU A 110 -4.38 -8.19 -1.02
CA LEU A 110 -3.09 -7.57 -0.76
C LEU A 110 -2.61 -7.76 0.69
N PHE A 111 -3.53 -7.71 1.65
CA PHE A 111 -3.25 -8.03 3.05
C PHE A 111 -2.62 -9.42 3.23
N ALA A 112 -3.17 -10.47 2.61
CA ALA A 112 -2.61 -11.81 2.70
C ALA A 112 -1.22 -11.90 2.03
N ILE A 113 -1.02 -11.21 0.90
CA ILE A 113 0.26 -11.17 0.20
C ILE A 113 1.35 -10.53 1.07
N LEU A 114 1.06 -9.35 1.63
CA LEU A 114 1.96 -8.63 2.53
C LEU A 114 2.19 -9.38 3.85
N ASN A 115 1.17 -10.10 4.34
CA ASN A 115 1.28 -10.97 5.51
C ASN A 115 2.01 -12.29 5.24
N ARG A 116 2.41 -12.57 3.99
CA ARG A 116 3.04 -13.83 3.54
C ARG A 116 2.17 -15.06 3.81
N ASN A 117 0.85 -14.89 3.80
CA ASN A 117 -0.09 -15.98 3.97
C ASN A 117 -0.28 -16.68 2.62
N PHE A 118 0.58 -17.64 2.32
CA PHE A 118 0.52 -18.43 1.09
C PHE A 118 0.08 -19.86 1.39
N SER A 119 -0.76 -20.43 0.53
CA SER A 119 -1.10 -21.85 0.59
C SER A 119 0.14 -22.70 0.26
N THR A 120 0.20 -23.93 0.78
CA THR A 120 1.31 -24.87 0.52
C THR A 120 1.62 -25.01 -0.97
N LYS A 121 0.58 -25.17 -1.80
CA LYS A 121 0.72 -25.29 -3.26
C LYS A 121 1.33 -24.04 -3.89
N LEU A 122 0.94 -22.84 -3.44
CA LEU A 122 1.53 -21.61 -3.94
C LEU A 122 3.01 -21.51 -3.52
N THR A 123 3.31 -21.82 -2.26
CA THR A 123 4.68 -21.85 -1.73
C THR A 123 5.58 -22.79 -2.52
N GLU A 124 5.09 -23.98 -2.89
CA GLU A 124 5.85 -24.94 -3.72
C GLU A 124 6.16 -24.39 -5.12
N ILE A 125 5.26 -23.59 -5.72
CA ILE A 125 5.43 -23.03 -7.07
C ILE A 125 6.38 -21.83 -7.06
N ILE A 126 6.23 -20.93 -6.09
CA ILE A 126 7.12 -19.77 -5.96
C ILE A 126 8.50 -20.19 -5.43
N SER A 127 8.60 -21.30 -4.68
CA SER A 127 9.84 -21.80 -4.08
C SER A 127 10.56 -20.68 -3.31
N ASP A 128 11.73 -20.25 -3.78
CA ASP A 128 12.56 -19.21 -3.18
C ASP A 128 12.42 -17.84 -3.89
N ALA A 129 11.45 -17.70 -4.80
CA ALA A 129 11.22 -16.46 -5.52
C ALA A 129 10.86 -15.33 -4.56
N GLU A 130 11.57 -14.22 -4.70
CA GLU A 130 11.36 -13.04 -3.87
C GLU A 130 10.13 -12.26 -4.36
N LEU A 131 9.32 -11.79 -3.41
CA LEU A 131 8.25 -10.85 -3.72
C LEU A 131 8.88 -9.50 -4.04
N CYS A 132 8.62 -9.00 -5.23
CA CYS A 132 9.20 -7.78 -5.77
C CYS A 132 8.13 -6.82 -6.27
N THR A 133 8.59 -5.62 -6.61
CA THR A 133 7.85 -4.62 -7.36
C THR A 133 8.73 -3.99 -8.44
N ARG A 134 8.12 -3.21 -9.33
CA ARG A 134 8.85 -2.44 -10.35
C ARG A 134 8.69 -0.95 -10.13
N ILE A 135 9.83 -0.25 -10.09
CA ILE A 135 9.90 1.21 -10.04
C ILE A 135 10.77 1.65 -11.21
N ASN A 136 10.25 2.47 -12.11
CA ASN A 136 10.97 2.95 -13.29
C ASN A 136 11.61 1.84 -14.15
N GLY A 137 10.97 0.67 -14.22
CA GLY A 137 11.45 -0.50 -14.97
C GLY A 137 12.45 -1.38 -14.21
N GLU A 138 12.98 -0.93 -13.07
CA GLU A 138 13.87 -1.71 -12.22
C GLU A 138 13.09 -2.55 -11.21
N VAL A 139 13.56 -3.78 -10.97
CA VAL A 139 12.96 -4.71 -10.01
C VAL A 139 13.53 -4.43 -8.63
N HIS A 140 12.64 -4.28 -7.65
CA HIS A 140 12.98 -4.01 -6.27
C HIS A 140 12.34 -5.02 -5.33
N PRO A 141 13.12 -5.66 -4.45
CA PRO A 141 12.59 -6.58 -3.46
C PRO A 141 11.71 -5.88 -2.41
N ILE A 142 10.62 -6.52 -2.03
CA ILE A 142 9.68 -6.02 -1.02
C ILE A 142 10.05 -6.58 0.35
N THR A 143 10.19 -5.69 1.33
CA THR A 143 10.48 -6.11 2.71
C THR A 143 9.32 -6.88 3.32
N ASP A 144 9.63 -7.77 4.26
CA ASP A 144 8.61 -8.43 5.07
C ASP A 144 7.91 -7.50 6.07
N ILE A 145 8.58 -6.42 6.46
CA ILE A 145 7.95 -5.34 7.24
C ILE A 145 7.09 -4.53 6.30
N TRP A 146 5.90 -4.15 6.74
CA TRP A 146 4.98 -3.33 5.95
C TRP A 146 4.17 -2.39 6.84
N VAL A 147 3.53 -1.41 6.24
CA VAL A 147 2.78 -0.38 6.97
C VAL A 147 1.33 -0.38 6.53
N ILE A 148 0.42 -0.17 7.48
CA ILE A 148 -0.98 0.12 7.24
C ILE A 148 -1.26 1.55 7.70
N VAL A 149 -1.74 2.39 6.79
CA VAL A 149 -2.29 3.70 7.12
C VAL A 149 -3.81 3.56 7.22
N ALA A 150 -4.35 3.76 8.42
CA ALA A 150 -5.78 3.67 8.68
C ALA A 150 -6.29 4.89 9.44
N ARG A 151 -7.60 4.98 9.69
CA ARG A 151 -8.15 6.02 10.57
C ARG A 151 -7.96 5.64 12.04
N ASN A 152 -7.80 6.64 12.91
CA ASN A 152 -7.76 6.45 14.37
C ASN A 152 -8.90 5.55 14.88
N SER A 153 -10.12 5.71 14.37
CA SER A 153 -11.28 4.89 14.78
C SER A 153 -11.12 3.41 14.45
N VAL A 154 -10.52 3.08 13.30
CA VAL A 154 -10.23 1.71 12.87
C VAL A 154 -9.13 1.12 13.74
N ILE A 155 -8.04 1.88 13.95
CA ILE A 155 -6.90 1.45 14.77
C ILE A 155 -7.33 1.18 16.21
N TYR A 156 -8.14 2.06 16.79
CA TYR A 156 -8.71 1.86 18.12
C TYR A 156 -9.58 0.59 18.20
N SER A 157 -10.32 0.28 17.14
CA SER A 157 -11.06 -0.98 17.06
C SER A 157 -10.13 -2.20 17.02
N TRP A 158 -9.04 -2.14 16.24
CA TRP A 158 -8.05 -3.22 16.16
C TRP A 158 -7.22 -3.37 17.43
N GLN A 159 -7.00 -2.31 18.21
CA GLN A 159 -6.34 -2.43 19.52
C GLN A 159 -7.16 -3.27 20.50
N LYS A 160 -8.50 -3.23 20.40
CA LYS A 160 -9.39 -4.05 21.22
C LYS A 160 -9.53 -5.48 20.69
N LEU A 161 -9.62 -5.62 19.38
CA LEU A 161 -9.82 -6.88 18.67
C LEU A 161 -8.90 -6.91 17.46
N PRO A 162 -7.62 -7.29 17.64
CA PRO A 162 -6.63 -7.24 16.57
C PRO A 162 -6.96 -8.26 15.47
N PRO A 163 -6.80 -7.88 14.19
CA PRO A 163 -6.76 -8.85 13.10
C PRO A 163 -5.57 -9.79 13.23
N ASP A 164 -5.64 -10.93 12.55
CA ASP A 164 -4.69 -12.04 12.67
C ASP A 164 -3.43 -11.78 11.80
N PHE A 165 -2.87 -10.59 11.92
CA PHE A 165 -1.63 -10.24 11.25
C PHE A 165 -0.43 -11.01 11.84
N ASN A 166 0.64 -11.14 11.06
CA ASN A 166 1.86 -11.89 11.41
C ASN A 166 2.84 -11.15 12.34
N GLY A 167 2.51 -9.91 12.75
CA GLY A 167 3.35 -9.09 13.63
C GLY A 167 4.44 -8.28 12.91
N LYS A 168 4.59 -8.40 11.59
CA LYS A 168 5.55 -7.60 10.80
C LYS A 168 4.94 -6.31 10.23
N GLN A 169 3.64 -6.12 10.42
CA GLN A 169 2.94 -4.89 10.07
C GLN A 169 3.14 -3.81 11.14
N ARG A 170 3.30 -2.56 10.69
CA ARG A 170 3.17 -1.36 11.51
C ARG A 170 1.87 -0.66 11.16
N VAL A 171 1.16 -0.17 12.16
CA VAL A 171 -0.12 0.52 11.93
C VAL A 171 0.01 1.97 12.40
N ILE A 172 -0.25 2.91 11.50
CA ILE A 172 -0.24 4.34 11.80
C ILE A 172 -1.55 4.99 11.35
N SER A 173 -1.98 6.02 12.06
CA SER A 173 -3.17 6.77 11.67
C SER A 173 -2.85 7.85 10.64
N ILE A 174 -3.74 8.03 9.67
CA ILE A 174 -3.68 9.18 8.76
C ILE A 174 -3.76 10.50 9.55
N GLU A 175 -4.56 10.53 10.62
CA GLU A 175 -4.68 11.71 11.47
C GLU A 175 -3.34 12.10 12.12
N SER A 176 -2.53 11.13 12.54
CA SER A 176 -1.19 11.38 13.08
C SER A 176 -0.23 11.91 12.01
N ILE A 177 -0.27 11.36 10.79
CA ILE A 177 0.53 11.84 9.67
C ILE A 177 0.16 13.29 9.34
N CYS A 178 -1.12 13.57 9.11
CA CYS A 178 -1.59 14.91 8.73
C CYS A 178 -1.36 15.93 9.85
N SER A 179 -1.58 15.56 11.12
CA SER A 179 -1.31 16.45 12.25
C SER A 179 0.17 16.80 12.37
N SER A 180 1.07 15.86 12.03
CA SER A 180 2.52 16.12 12.06
C SER A 180 2.99 16.95 10.87
N TYR A 181 2.32 16.83 9.72
CA TYR A 181 2.57 17.64 8.53
C TYR A 181 2.12 19.10 8.71
N GLY A 182 1.04 19.32 9.45
CA GLY A 182 0.50 20.63 9.81
C GLY A 182 -0.72 21.02 8.97
N GLU A 183 -1.74 21.59 9.63
CA GLU A 183 -3.04 21.89 9.03
C GLU A 183 -2.96 22.84 7.83
N HIS A 184 -2.19 23.92 7.95
CA HIS A 184 -2.06 24.90 6.87
C HIS A 184 -1.46 24.28 5.60
N ARG A 185 -0.29 23.65 5.74
CA ARG A 185 0.41 22.94 4.65
C ARG A 185 -0.46 21.83 4.05
N PHE A 186 -1.21 21.12 4.89
CA PHE A 186 -2.15 20.10 4.44
C PHE A 186 -3.24 20.68 3.54
N ASN A 187 -3.88 21.78 3.97
CA ASN A 187 -4.94 22.43 3.19
C ASN A 187 -4.41 23.04 1.89
N GLU A 188 -3.20 23.62 1.90
CA GLU A 188 -2.52 24.10 0.69
C GLU A 188 -2.28 22.95 -0.29
N LEU A 189 -1.69 21.85 0.17
CA LEU A 189 -1.44 20.67 -0.65
C LEU A 189 -2.74 20.09 -1.26
N VAL A 190 -3.81 20.02 -0.47
CA VAL A 190 -5.13 19.61 -0.96
C VAL A 190 -5.62 20.57 -2.04
N GLY A 191 -5.51 21.88 -1.81
CA GLY A 191 -5.85 22.91 -2.79
C GLY A 191 -5.10 22.72 -4.11
N ASP A 192 -3.80 22.48 -4.05
CA ASP A 192 -2.92 22.27 -5.21
C ASP A 192 -3.24 20.99 -5.98
N ILE A 193 -3.63 19.91 -5.29
CA ILE A 193 -4.06 18.66 -5.95
C ILE A 193 -5.31 18.91 -6.79
N PHE A 194 -6.26 19.70 -6.29
CA PHE A 194 -7.52 19.96 -6.96
C PHE A 194 -7.48 21.14 -7.96
N SER A 195 -6.56 22.09 -7.80
CA SER A 195 -6.41 23.21 -8.74
C SER A 195 -6.00 22.76 -10.14
N GLY A 196 -5.36 21.59 -10.27
CA GLY A 196 -5.02 20.97 -11.54
C GLY A 196 -6.20 20.29 -12.27
N VAL A 197 -7.39 20.29 -11.69
CA VAL A 197 -8.59 19.66 -12.27
C VAL A 197 -9.44 20.69 -13.01
N ASN A 198 -9.62 20.52 -14.32
CA ASN A 198 -10.55 21.35 -15.11
C ASN A 198 -12.00 20.85 -14.95
N TYR A 199 -12.66 21.29 -13.89
CA TYR A 199 -14.05 20.93 -13.59
C TYR A 199 -15.05 21.38 -14.67
N TYR A 200 -14.77 22.49 -15.37
CA TYR A 200 -15.66 23.01 -16.41
C TYR A 200 -15.78 22.04 -17.58
N ASN A 201 -14.66 21.59 -18.14
CA ASN A 201 -14.64 20.63 -19.25
C ASN A 201 -15.19 19.25 -18.85
N MET A 202 -15.29 18.94 -17.56
CA MET A 202 -15.91 17.72 -17.10
C MET A 202 -17.43 17.79 -17.02
N TRP A 203 -17.97 18.91 -16.59
CA TRP A 203 -19.43 19.11 -16.51
C TRP A 203 -20.02 19.40 -17.89
N PHE A 204 -19.22 19.98 -18.78
CA PHE A 204 -19.57 20.28 -20.15
C PHE A 204 -18.54 19.65 -21.10
N PRO A 205 -18.55 18.30 -21.25
CA PRO A 205 -17.68 17.63 -22.21
C PRO A 205 -18.00 18.13 -23.62
N GLN A 206 -16.97 18.52 -24.37
CA GLN A 206 -17.08 18.88 -25.78
C GLN A 206 -17.20 17.64 -26.66
#